data_AF-A0AAE9Y7G4-F1
#
_entry.id   AF-A0AAE9Y7G4-F1
#
_cell.length_a   1.000
_cell.length_b   1.000
_cell.length_c   1.000
_cell.angle_alpha   90.00
_cell.angle_beta   90.00
_cell.angle_gamma   90.00
#
_symmetry.space_group_name_H-M   'P 1'
#
loop_
_entity.id
_entity.type
_entity.pdbx_description
1 polymer ?
#
loop_
_entity_poly.entity_id
_entity_poly.type
_entity_poly.pdbx_seq_one_letter_code
_entity_poly.pdbx_strand_id
1 'polypeptide(L)'
;MTTASARPADLAAFRRDVDAARRPLVGATADLRTALAAVRTADVTRWVGAIGRLEDQVEALEGEDAWIAGWVGDVGEAFRAADGEGATVTTTDDRIAGTVPRVGDGEVTVRTVDGQTVVDTGDGDDEVTVTERDGRVVIDVDGVEHVVDGATGITIRSGSGDDTISLPSDVSVRFVLDGGADDDRIHGSDDQDDIFGSTGDDTLEAGDGGDVVDGGDGRDYLDGSSGSDLLTGGRGHDTIYGGDGLDDVLGGQGRDHLDGGTGTDTVLGGRHDDVVSGGDDGDRLGGGAGDDVIYGGTGPDEVLDLAGDDTAYVQTDDSLLEQGFLHTRRVTVDLSDLPSGSGIRIEGSDEFVQRVEADLATLASSPVGQQMLAAMDDIHEQTKAIAADWPVLGGIAYQGDTVVIREYDEPNGGASYQDYWLWRTNEISYNPSHDTMYGSTFDPDDVSSTVNWREVPPVVILQHELAHQFDYGYETSAPGTYGGADDPGVPNDEREAVGLPLDDGDLADGHPFTYTENGLREEMGLPPRGSYGDTAP
;
A
#
# COMPACT_ATOMS: atom_id res chain seq x y z
N MET A 1 -14.53 49.25 -12.75
CA MET A 1 -14.56 50.02 -11.49
C MET A 1 -15.93 49.87 -10.85
N THR A 2 -16.05 48.96 -9.89
CA THR A 2 -16.90 49.06 -8.69
C THR A 2 -16.50 47.90 -7.78
N THR A 3 -15.59 48.17 -6.85
CA THR A 3 -15.27 47.29 -5.71
C THR A 3 -16.36 47.46 -4.65
N ALA A 4 -17.07 46.39 -4.30
CA ALA A 4 -17.96 46.37 -3.15
C ALA A 4 -17.14 45.98 -1.91
N SER A 5 -16.89 46.93 -0.99
CA SER A 5 -16.30 46.64 0.31
C SER A 5 -17.41 46.16 1.27
N ALA A 6 -17.27 44.94 1.82
CA ALA A 6 -18.06 44.50 2.96
C ALA A 6 -17.81 45.41 4.18
N ARG A 7 -18.85 45.68 4.99
CA ARG A 7 -18.80 46.72 6.02
C ARG A 7 -18.20 46.17 7.32
N PRO A 8 -17.53 47.00 8.15
CA PRO A 8 -16.85 46.59 9.39
C PRO A 8 -17.73 45.90 10.47
N ALA A 9 -19.05 45.91 10.33
CA ALA A 9 -19.97 45.24 11.27
C ALA A 9 -20.01 43.72 11.09
N ASP A 10 -19.70 43.22 9.89
CA ASP A 10 -19.74 41.79 9.54
C ASP A 10 -18.51 41.04 10.13
N LEU A 11 -17.37 41.72 10.25
CA LEU A 11 -16.14 41.18 10.84
C LEU A 11 -16.23 40.95 12.36
N ALA A 12 -17.09 41.72 13.06
CA ALA A 12 -17.30 41.59 14.50
C ALA A 12 -18.38 40.55 14.86
N ALA A 13 -19.21 40.16 13.90
CA ALA A 13 -20.08 38.98 14.01
C ALA A 13 -19.24 37.71 13.80
N PHE A 14 -18.45 37.67 12.71
CA PHE A 14 -17.53 36.58 12.40
C PHE A 14 -16.57 36.24 13.56
N ARG A 15 -15.94 37.26 14.18
CA ARG A 15 -15.07 37.02 15.36
C ARG A 15 -15.80 36.44 16.56
N ARG A 16 -17.08 36.78 16.76
CA ARG A 16 -17.87 36.21 17.87
C ARG A 16 -18.28 34.77 17.61
N ASP A 17 -18.53 34.42 16.35
CA ASP A 17 -18.90 33.07 15.96
C ASP A 17 -17.69 32.13 16.04
N VAL A 18 -16.49 32.61 15.65
CA VAL A 18 -15.20 31.94 15.87
C VAL A 18 -14.91 31.76 17.36
N ASP A 19 -15.10 32.79 18.18
CA ASP A 19 -14.89 32.71 19.64
C ASP A 19 -15.91 31.79 20.35
N ALA A 20 -17.09 31.58 19.76
CA ALA A 20 -18.11 30.67 20.26
C ALA A 20 -17.80 29.21 19.90
N ALA A 21 -17.28 28.95 18.69
CA ALA A 21 -16.81 27.64 18.24
C ALA A 21 -15.54 27.18 18.97
N ARG A 22 -14.72 28.11 19.48
CA ARG A 22 -13.47 27.80 20.19
C ARG A 22 -13.65 27.28 21.62
N ARG A 23 -14.79 27.55 22.28
CA ARG A 23 -15.00 27.20 23.71
C ARG A 23 -15.19 25.71 24.00
N PRO A 24 -15.89 24.92 23.18
CA PRO A 24 -15.99 23.47 23.34
C PRO A 24 -14.64 22.75 23.13
N LEU A 25 -13.84 23.20 22.17
CA LEU A 25 -12.50 22.66 21.85
C LEU A 25 -11.50 22.81 23.02
N VAL A 26 -11.63 23.89 23.81
CA VAL A 26 -10.81 24.12 25.01
C VAL A 26 -11.17 23.15 26.16
N GLY A 27 -12.38 22.61 26.17
CA GLY A 27 -12.80 21.57 27.12
C GLY A 27 -12.17 20.22 26.80
N ALA A 28 -12.23 19.82 25.52
CA ALA A 28 -11.64 18.56 25.04
C ALA A 28 -10.11 18.53 25.19
N THR A 29 -9.42 19.66 24.98
CA THR A 29 -7.96 19.77 25.18
C THR A 29 -7.52 19.70 26.65
N ALA A 30 -8.40 20.01 27.62
CA ALA A 30 -8.07 19.83 29.03
C ALA A 30 -8.10 18.36 29.47
N ASP A 31 -8.99 17.58 28.85
CA ASP A 31 -9.09 16.14 29.04
C ASP A 31 -7.93 15.42 28.32
N LEU A 32 -7.56 15.86 27.11
CA LEU A 32 -6.39 15.38 26.36
C LEU A 32 -5.06 15.65 27.09
N ARG A 33 -4.90 16.83 27.71
CA ARG A 33 -3.70 17.16 28.53
C ARG A 33 -3.56 16.28 29.77
N THR A 34 -4.68 15.78 30.30
CA THR A 34 -4.65 14.86 31.45
C THR A 34 -4.27 13.45 31.01
N ALA A 35 -4.63 13.05 29.78
CA ALA A 35 -4.17 11.81 29.14
C ALA A 35 -2.68 11.88 28.73
N LEU A 36 -2.24 12.99 28.12
CA LEU A 36 -0.85 13.17 27.66
C LEU A 36 0.16 13.28 28.81
N ALA A 37 -0.24 13.75 29.99
CA ALA A 37 0.64 13.80 31.17
C ALA A 37 1.07 12.41 31.69
N ALA A 38 0.54 11.32 31.11
CA ALA A 38 0.95 9.94 31.38
C ALA A 38 2.05 9.42 30.43
N VAL A 39 2.36 10.11 29.34
CA VAL A 39 3.38 9.72 28.33
C VAL A 39 4.77 10.19 28.79
N ARG A 40 5.81 9.35 28.63
CA ARG A 40 7.14 9.60 29.19
C ARG A 40 7.96 10.46 28.23
N THR A 41 8.83 11.32 28.79
CA THR A 41 9.70 12.26 28.06
C THR A 41 10.70 11.62 27.07
N ALA A 42 10.86 10.30 27.04
CA ALA A 42 11.68 9.60 26.05
C ALA A 42 10.93 9.41 24.71
N ASP A 43 9.60 9.43 24.73
CA ASP A 43 8.76 9.25 23.54
C ASP A 43 8.78 10.51 22.65
N VAL A 44 8.98 11.70 23.24
CA VAL A 44 8.91 13.00 22.53
C VAL A 44 10.07 13.24 21.56
N THR A 45 11.27 12.71 21.82
CA THR A 45 12.42 12.90 20.91
C THR A 45 12.35 11.98 19.67
N ARG A 46 11.57 10.90 19.76
CA ARG A 46 11.34 9.89 18.72
C ARG A 46 10.39 10.39 17.63
N TRP A 47 9.28 11.04 18.02
CA TRP A 47 8.33 11.68 17.10
C TRP A 47 8.94 12.82 16.27
N VAL A 48 9.91 13.56 16.83
CA VAL A 48 10.60 14.66 16.14
C VAL A 48 11.39 14.20 14.90
N GLY A 49 11.74 12.91 14.82
CA GLY A 49 12.46 12.31 13.68
C GLY A 49 11.57 12.12 12.44
N ALA A 50 10.44 11.43 12.62
CA ALA A 50 9.42 11.21 11.59
C ALA A 50 8.79 12.54 11.15
N ILE A 51 8.49 13.43 12.11
CA ILE A 51 7.99 14.78 11.84
C ILE A 51 8.98 15.58 11.00
N GLY A 52 10.29 15.45 11.22
CA GLY A 52 11.28 16.17 10.42
C GLY A 52 11.35 15.71 8.96
N ARG A 53 11.05 14.44 8.65
CA ARG A 53 11.01 13.92 7.27
C ARG A 53 9.70 14.32 6.58
N LEU A 54 8.58 14.24 7.30
CA LEU A 54 7.30 14.80 6.88
C LEU A 54 7.41 16.31 6.65
N GLU A 55 8.13 17.06 7.49
CA GLU A 55 8.35 18.51 7.32
C GLU A 55 9.24 18.81 6.11
N ASP A 56 10.27 18.03 5.80
CA ASP A 56 11.10 18.21 4.60
C ASP A 56 10.32 17.82 3.31
N GLN A 57 9.46 16.80 3.37
CA GLN A 57 8.54 16.41 2.29
C GLN A 57 7.43 17.45 2.10
N VAL A 58 6.90 18.01 3.20
CA VAL A 58 5.95 19.12 3.20
C VAL A 58 6.61 20.43 2.74
N GLU A 59 7.84 20.75 3.14
CA GLU A 59 8.57 21.93 2.65
C GLU A 59 8.92 21.77 1.16
N ALA A 60 9.05 20.53 0.65
CA ALA A 60 9.05 20.27 -0.78
C ALA A 60 7.66 20.54 -1.40
N LEU A 61 6.54 20.13 -0.79
CA LEU A 61 5.16 20.47 -1.21
C LEU A 61 4.85 21.98 -1.15
N GLU A 62 5.49 22.73 -0.24
CA GLU A 62 5.35 24.19 -0.05
C GLU A 62 5.87 25.04 -1.22
N GLY A 63 6.45 24.39 -2.24
CA GLY A 63 6.84 25.03 -3.49
C GLY A 63 5.70 25.78 -4.20
N GLU A 64 4.43 25.36 -4.04
CA GLU A 64 3.30 26.03 -4.71
C GLU A 64 2.04 26.34 -3.87
N ASP A 65 1.71 25.71 -2.72
CA ASP A 65 0.38 25.90 -2.11
C ASP A 65 0.28 26.04 -0.58
N ALA A 66 -0.10 27.26 -0.14
CA ALA A 66 -0.16 27.69 1.26
C ALA A 66 -1.36 27.17 2.10
N TRP A 67 -2.13 26.22 1.58
CA TRP A 67 -3.36 25.71 2.23
C TRP A 67 -3.28 24.23 2.62
N ILE A 68 -2.40 23.45 1.98
CA ILE A 68 -1.92 22.14 2.47
C ILE A 68 -1.38 22.29 3.89
N ALA A 69 -0.65 23.39 4.17
CA ALA A 69 -0.16 23.77 5.50
C ALA A 69 -1.26 24.01 6.57
N GLY A 70 -2.53 24.12 6.18
CA GLY A 70 -3.68 24.25 7.09
C GLY A 70 -4.27 22.91 7.50
N TRP A 71 -4.28 21.92 6.60
CA TRP A 71 -4.81 20.56 6.82
C TRP A 71 -3.72 19.62 7.35
N VAL A 72 -2.51 19.68 6.77
CA VAL A 72 -1.25 19.30 7.43
C VAL A 72 -1.01 20.14 8.69
N GLY A 73 -1.64 21.32 8.76
CA GLY A 73 -1.67 22.17 9.96
C GLY A 73 -2.54 21.63 11.08
N ASP A 74 -3.60 20.88 10.77
CA ASP A 74 -4.54 20.26 11.70
C ASP A 74 -4.02 18.87 12.14
N VAL A 75 -3.50 18.07 11.20
CA VAL A 75 -2.64 16.90 11.46
C VAL A 75 -1.45 17.37 12.33
N GLY A 76 -0.78 18.43 11.90
CA GLY A 76 0.30 19.10 12.60
C GLY A 76 -0.09 19.83 13.89
N GLU A 77 -1.36 20.18 14.15
CA GLU A 77 -1.82 20.76 15.43
C GLU A 77 -2.18 19.66 16.44
N ALA A 78 -2.64 18.49 15.97
CA ALA A 78 -2.67 17.27 16.76
C ALA A 78 -1.25 16.85 17.18
N PHE A 79 -0.25 16.96 16.28
CA PHE A 79 1.18 16.75 16.58
C PHE A 79 1.80 17.86 17.45
N ARG A 80 1.54 19.16 17.19
CA ARG A 80 2.07 20.29 18.01
C ARG A 80 1.44 20.40 19.39
N ALA A 81 0.25 19.85 19.62
CA ALA A 81 -0.33 19.76 20.96
C ALA A 81 0.50 18.86 21.89
N ALA A 82 1.38 18.01 21.32
CA ALA A 82 2.28 17.11 22.02
C ALA A 82 3.72 17.63 22.23
N ASP A 83 4.15 18.72 21.57
CA ASP A 83 5.50 19.27 21.77
C ASP A 83 5.57 20.79 21.89
N GLY A 84 6.35 21.23 22.87
CA GLY A 84 6.67 22.63 23.12
C GLY A 84 8.08 22.96 22.67
N GLU A 85 8.16 23.68 21.54
CA GLU A 85 9.31 24.47 21.06
C GLU A 85 10.59 23.72 20.59
N GLY A 86 10.62 23.40 19.28
CA GLY A 86 11.68 23.78 18.33
C GLY A 86 13.01 23.03 18.36
N ALA A 87 13.28 22.21 17.33
CA ALA A 87 14.62 21.71 17.00
C ALA A 87 14.84 21.45 15.49
N THR A 88 16.08 21.63 15.05
CA THR A 88 16.63 21.56 13.67
C THR A 88 17.01 20.13 13.21
N VAL A 89 16.90 19.85 11.89
CA VAL A 89 17.01 18.56 11.15
C VAL A 89 18.44 17.96 10.99
N THR A 90 18.57 16.61 11.08
CA THR A 90 19.75 15.77 10.73
C THR A 90 19.32 14.37 10.24
N THR A 91 20.10 13.72 9.36
CA THR A 91 19.82 12.46 8.58
C THR A 91 19.40 11.21 9.40
N THR A 92 18.82 10.19 8.75
CA THR A 92 18.39 8.86 9.30
C THR A 92 19.45 8.22 10.22
N ASP A 93 20.71 8.24 9.79
CA ASP A 93 21.87 7.73 10.53
C ASP A 93 22.07 8.37 11.94
N ASP A 94 21.59 9.61 12.14
CA ASP A 94 21.68 10.34 13.41
C ASP A 94 20.46 10.10 14.34
N ARG A 95 19.42 9.41 13.84
CA ARG A 95 18.08 9.32 14.48
C ARG A 95 17.73 7.94 15.03
N ILE A 96 18.37 6.86 14.57
CA ILE A 96 17.97 5.47 14.89
C ILE A 96 18.54 4.96 16.23
N ALA A 97 19.56 5.63 16.77
CA ALA A 97 19.91 5.59 18.18
C ALA A 97 20.81 6.80 18.41
N GLY A 98 20.32 7.80 19.14
CA GLY A 98 21.03 9.07 19.31
C GLY A 98 22.54 8.90 19.45
N THR A 99 23.31 9.45 18.51
CA THR A 99 24.78 9.56 18.59
C THR A 99 25.60 8.26 18.65
N VAL A 100 25.07 7.10 18.25
CA VAL A 100 25.78 5.81 18.29
C VAL A 100 26.40 5.47 16.92
N PRO A 101 27.67 5.85 16.64
CA PRO A 101 28.25 5.72 15.30
C PRO A 101 28.44 4.25 14.97
N ARG A 102 28.11 3.76 13.76
CA ARG A 102 28.46 2.40 13.31
C ARG A 102 29.94 2.10 13.62
N VAL A 103 30.24 0.97 14.27
CA VAL A 103 31.62 0.60 14.68
C VAL A 103 32.04 -0.63 13.90
N GLY A 104 32.80 -0.45 12.83
CA GLY A 104 33.34 -1.55 12.02
C GLY A 104 32.98 -1.38 10.56
N ASP A 105 33.86 -1.84 9.68
CA ASP A 105 33.73 -1.86 8.22
C ASP A 105 33.36 -3.27 7.73
N GLY A 106 32.27 -3.83 8.27
CA GLY A 106 31.67 -5.10 7.81
C GLY A 106 31.70 -6.29 8.80
N GLU A 107 31.53 -6.08 10.11
CA GLU A 107 31.31 -7.17 11.09
C GLU A 107 30.12 -6.86 12.01
N VAL A 108 29.35 -7.88 12.38
CA VAL A 108 28.24 -7.79 13.34
C VAL A 108 28.73 -7.23 14.67
N THR A 109 28.11 -6.15 15.15
CA THR A 109 28.37 -5.58 16.47
C THR A 109 27.11 -5.45 17.31
N VAL A 110 27.22 -5.90 18.58
CA VAL A 110 26.14 -5.76 19.57
C VAL A 110 26.64 -4.92 20.73
N ARG A 111 25.91 -3.86 21.05
CA ARG A 111 26.33 -2.85 22.03
C ARG A 111 25.14 -2.29 22.79
N THR A 112 25.35 -2.02 24.08
CA THR A 112 24.35 -1.32 24.89
C THR A 112 24.74 0.14 25.04
N VAL A 113 23.88 1.06 24.60
CA VAL A 113 24.05 2.50 24.76
C VAL A 113 22.84 3.07 25.48
N ASP A 114 23.09 3.81 26.58
CA ASP A 114 22.05 4.42 27.42
C ASP A 114 20.89 3.50 27.88
N GLY A 115 21.14 2.19 27.90
CA GLY A 115 20.17 1.16 28.30
C GLY A 115 19.40 0.52 27.14
N GLN A 116 19.61 0.97 25.90
CA GLN A 116 19.12 0.34 24.68
C GLN A 116 20.21 -0.55 24.08
N THR A 117 19.83 -1.70 23.55
CA THR A 117 20.74 -2.57 22.79
C THR A 117 20.66 -2.19 21.32
N VAL A 118 21.81 -1.95 20.70
CA VAL A 118 21.95 -1.70 19.27
C VAL A 118 22.73 -2.86 18.67
N VAL A 119 22.17 -3.46 17.63
CA VAL A 119 22.78 -4.47 16.77
C VAL A 119 23.03 -3.81 15.42
N ASP A 120 24.28 -3.83 14.97
CA ASP A 120 24.65 -3.47 13.61
C ASP A 120 25.09 -4.77 12.92
N THR A 121 24.48 -5.14 11.80
CA THR A 121 24.74 -6.45 11.16
C THR A 121 26.03 -6.43 10.32
N GLY A 122 26.27 -5.37 9.55
CA GLY A 122 27.52 -5.20 8.81
C GLY A 122 27.29 -4.88 7.35
N ASP A 123 28.16 -5.38 6.48
CA ASP A 123 27.98 -5.28 5.02
C ASP A 123 27.74 -6.72 4.49
N GLY A 124 26.91 -6.85 3.47
CA GLY A 124 26.48 -8.09 2.84
C GLY A 124 25.11 -8.54 3.33
N ASP A 125 24.43 -9.36 2.53
CA ASP A 125 23.11 -9.90 2.82
C ASP A 125 23.11 -10.68 4.16
N ASP A 126 22.46 -10.11 5.18
CA ASP A 126 22.38 -10.60 6.55
C ASP A 126 20.98 -11.16 6.85
N GLU A 127 20.91 -12.35 7.47
CA GLU A 127 19.65 -12.93 7.98
C GLU A 127 19.55 -12.73 9.49
N VAL A 128 18.55 -11.96 9.94
CA VAL A 128 18.30 -11.64 11.36
C VAL A 128 16.99 -12.26 11.82
N THR A 129 17.07 -13.10 12.85
CA THR A 129 15.87 -13.63 13.53
C THR A 129 15.92 -13.40 15.03
N VAL A 130 14.75 -13.20 15.64
CA VAL A 130 14.64 -12.98 17.07
C VAL A 130 13.85 -14.09 17.75
N THR A 131 14.30 -14.51 18.94
CA THR A 131 13.52 -15.38 19.81
C THR A 131 13.57 -14.92 21.26
N GLU A 132 12.44 -15.00 21.97
CA GLU A 132 12.42 -14.78 23.42
C GLU A 132 12.41 -16.12 24.17
N ARG A 133 13.37 -16.32 25.08
CA ARG A 133 13.48 -17.54 25.90
C ARG A 133 13.90 -17.22 27.32
N ASP A 134 13.08 -17.67 28.28
CA ASP A 134 13.30 -17.45 29.72
C ASP A 134 13.43 -15.96 30.14
N GLY A 135 12.70 -15.06 29.46
CA GLY A 135 12.73 -13.61 29.70
C GLY A 135 14.00 -12.93 29.20
N ARG A 136 14.66 -13.53 28.20
CA ARG A 136 15.81 -12.99 27.48
C ARG A 136 15.49 -12.99 26.00
N VAL A 137 15.95 -11.94 25.33
CA VAL A 137 15.88 -11.86 23.87
C VAL A 137 17.17 -12.44 23.30
N VAL A 138 17.05 -13.29 22.30
CA VAL A 138 18.15 -13.85 21.53
C VAL A 138 18.00 -13.35 20.11
N ILE A 139 18.99 -12.62 19.63
CA ILE A 139 19.07 -12.11 18.26
C ILE A 139 20.08 -12.99 17.54
N ASP A 140 19.64 -13.76 16.56
CA ASP A 140 20.50 -14.53 15.69
C ASP A 140 20.79 -13.70 14.44
N VAL A 141 22.07 -13.54 14.11
CA VAL A 141 22.53 -12.89 12.86
C VAL A 141 23.39 -13.92 12.14
N ASP A 142 22.99 -14.37 10.96
CA ASP A 142 23.69 -15.39 10.16
C ASP A 142 23.98 -16.71 10.91
N GLY A 143 23.07 -17.15 11.77
CA GLY A 143 23.25 -18.34 12.60
C GLY A 143 24.14 -18.13 13.83
N VAL A 144 24.49 -16.87 14.14
CA VAL A 144 25.25 -16.50 15.34
C VAL A 144 24.33 -15.85 16.37
N GLU A 145 24.02 -16.59 17.44
CA GLU A 145 23.17 -16.11 18.53
C GLU A 145 23.85 -15.05 19.43
N HIS A 146 23.16 -13.95 19.66
CA HIS A 146 23.49 -12.86 20.58
C HIS A 146 22.40 -12.73 21.66
N VAL A 147 22.77 -13.00 22.92
CA VAL A 147 21.82 -12.95 24.05
C VAL A 147 21.79 -11.56 24.66
N VAL A 148 20.59 -10.97 24.72
CA VAL A 148 20.31 -9.65 25.29
C VAL A 148 19.56 -9.81 26.61
N ASP A 149 20.19 -9.37 27.71
CA ASP A 149 19.64 -9.44 29.06
C ASP A 149 18.98 -8.10 29.47
N GLY A 150 17.68 -8.11 29.74
CA GLY A 150 16.98 -6.98 30.37
C GLY A 150 16.86 -5.72 29.51
N ALA A 151 16.82 -5.88 28.18
CA ALA A 151 16.54 -4.77 27.28
C ALA A 151 15.11 -4.27 27.49
N THR A 152 14.95 -2.94 27.43
CA THR A 152 13.64 -2.27 27.39
C THR A 152 13.32 -1.77 25.98
N GLY A 153 14.19 -2.06 25.01
CA GLY A 153 14.11 -1.70 23.61
C GLY A 153 15.38 -2.13 22.90
N ILE A 154 15.23 -2.54 21.64
CA ILE A 154 16.31 -3.05 20.80
C ILE A 154 16.27 -2.32 19.47
N THR A 155 17.44 -1.90 18.99
CA THR A 155 17.60 -1.33 17.65
C THR A 155 18.41 -2.32 16.83
N ILE A 156 17.91 -2.72 15.67
CA ILE A 156 18.62 -3.52 14.68
C ILE A 156 18.83 -2.61 13.47
N ARG A 157 20.09 -2.49 13.03
CA ARG A 157 20.45 -1.73 11.83
C ARG A 157 21.23 -2.62 10.91
N SER A 158 20.64 -2.90 9.76
CA SER A 158 21.35 -3.55 8.67
C SER A 158 22.11 -2.51 7.85
N GLY A 159 22.93 -2.97 6.93
CA GLY A 159 23.97 -2.14 6.34
C GLY A 159 23.84 -1.94 4.86
N SER A 160 24.61 -2.70 4.09
CA SER A 160 24.48 -2.72 2.64
C SER A 160 24.31 -4.17 2.24
N GLY A 161 23.54 -4.47 1.22
CA GLY A 161 23.16 -5.83 0.86
C GLY A 161 21.67 -6.05 1.13
N ASP A 162 21.11 -7.07 0.48
CA ASP A 162 19.68 -7.35 0.56
C ASP A 162 19.41 -8.12 1.86
N ASP A 163 19.10 -7.40 2.95
CA ASP A 163 19.01 -7.94 4.30
C ASP A 163 17.60 -8.47 4.61
N THR A 164 17.50 -9.43 5.54
CA THR A 164 16.20 -9.94 6.02
C THR A 164 16.13 -9.88 7.55
N ILE A 165 15.15 -9.16 8.08
CA ILE A 165 14.84 -9.12 9.51
C ILE A 165 13.45 -9.72 9.75
N SER A 166 13.35 -10.73 10.61
CA SER A 166 12.06 -11.31 10.99
C SER A 166 11.92 -11.41 12.50
N LEU A 167 10.96 -10.67 13.05
CA LEU A 167 10.58 -10.74 14.45
C LEU A 167 9.44 -11.76 14.66
N PRO A 168 9.37 -12.41 15.83
CA PRO A 168 8.20 -13.19 16.19
C PRO A 168 7.11 -12.25 16.74
N SER A 169 5.85 -12.62 16.49
CA SER A 169 4.67 -11.92 17.00
C SER A 169 4.70 -11.66 18.51
N ASP A 170 5.11 -12.64 19.33
CA ASP A 170 4.99 -12.59 20.79
C ASP A 170 6.22 -12.06 21.56
N VAL A 171 7.07 -11.25 20.94
CA VAL A 171 8.22 -10.63 21.62
C VAL A 171 7.79 -9.50 22.54
N SER A 172 8.32 -9.46 23.77
CA SER A 172 7.88 -8.48 24.80
C SER A 172 8.68 -7.17 24.84
N VAL A 173 9.46 -6.89 23.80
CA VAL A 173 10.30 -5.70 23.72
C VAL A 173 10.05 -4.97 22.42
N ARG A 174 10.08 -3.64 22.50
CA ARG A 174 9.94 -2.76 21.35
C ARG A 174 11.17 -2.79 20.45
N PHE A 175 10.97 -2.83 19.13
CA PHE A 175 12.06 -2.73 18.17
C PHE A 175 12.12 -1.37 17.47
N VAL A 176 13.32 -1.07 16.97
CA VAL A 176 13.57 -0.08 15.93
C VAL A 176 14.39 -0.83 14.89
N LEU A 177 13.85 -0.95 13.68
CA LEU A 177 14.41 -1.71 12.58
C LEU A 177 14.81 -0.73 11.47
N ASP A 178 15.99 -0.94 10.90
CA ASP A 178 16.55 -0.14 9.81
C ASP A 178 17.18 -1.12 8.82
N GLY A 179 16.63 -1.21 7.62
CA GLY A 179 17.14 -2.03 6.53
C GLY A 179 18.50 -1.50 6.09
N GLY A 180 18.52 -0.26 5.61
CA GLY A 180 19.77 0.43 5.34
C GLY A 180 19.92 0.73 3.87
N ALA A 181 20.69 -0.07 3.15
CA ALA A 181 20.95 0.15 1.73
C ALA A 181 20.80 -1.14 0.94
N ASP A 182 20.28 -1.01 -0.27
CA ASP A 182 19.90 -2.12 -1.15
C ASP A 182 18.54 -2.71 -0.71
N ASP A 183 18.07 -3.81 -1.32
CA ASP A 183 16.64 -4.18 -1.27
C ASP A 183 16.34 -5.08 -0.04
N ASP A 184 15.73 -4.52 1.00
CA ASP A 184 15.57 -5.20 2.29
C ASP A 184 14.17 -5.83 2.50
N ARG A 185 14.11 -6.84 3.38
CA ARG A 185 12.85 -7.46 3.84
C ARG A 185 12.75 -7.40 5.36
N ILE A 186 11.74 -6.71 5.87
CA ILE A 186 11.52 -6.56 7.31
C ILE A 186 10.10 -7.00 7.67
N HIS A 187 10.00 -7.94 8.62
CA HIS A 187 8.74 -8.32 9.26
C HIS A 187 8.83 -8.00 10.76
N GLY A 188 7.98 -7.09 11.21
CA GLY A 188 7.88 -6.62 12.60
C GLY A 188 7.17 -7.61 13.53
N SER A 189 6.78 -7.13 14.72
CA SER A 189 6.16 -7.93 15.78
C SER A 189 4.72 -7.53 16.06
N ASP A 190 4.06 -8.09 17.09
CA ASP A 190 2.71 -7.64 17.50
C ASP A 190 2.73 -6.41 18.45
N ASP A 191 3.92 -5.85 18.71
CA ASP A 191 4.14 -4.68 19.56
C ASP A 191 4.51 -3.48 18.68
N GLN A 192 4.24 -2.25 19.16
CA GLN A 192 4.56 -1.03 18.40
C GLN A 192 6.03 -0.94 17.95
N ASP A 193 6.30 -1.03 16.66
CA ASP A 193 7.62 -0.97 16.06
C ASP A 193 7.88 0.37 15.34
N ASP A 194 9.16 0.71 15.18
CA ASP A 194 9.58 1.73 14.20
C ASP A 194 10.39 1.00 13.13
N ILE A 195 9.98 1.10 11.87
CA ILE A 195 10.61 0.40 10.74
C ILE A 195 11.03 1.43 9.69
N PHE A 196 12.27 1.34 9.24
CA PHE A 196 12.85 2.19 8.21
C PHE A 196 13.47 1.31 7.12
N GLY A 197 13.03 1.44 5.86
CA GLY A 197 13.68 0.77 4.73
C GLY A 197 15.00 1.46 4.36
N SER A 198 14.97 2.79 4.34
CA SER A 198 16.07 3.70 4.03
C SER A 198 16.33 3.87 2.53
N THR A 199 17.12 3.02 1.87
CA THR A 199 17.35 3.14 0.42
C THR A 199 17.36 1.78 -0.24
N GLY A 200 16.64 1.60 -1.34
CA GLY A 200 16.43 0.29 -1.95
C GLY A 200 14.96 0.10 -2.26
N ASP A 201 14.62 -0.94 -3.01
CA ASP A 201 13.22 -1.34 -3.19
C ASP A 201 12.84 -2.29 -2.04
N ASP A 202 12.30 -1.75 -0.94
CA ASP A 202 12.14 -2.48 0.33
C ASP A 202 10.76 -3.16 0.48
N THR A 203 10.70 -4.27 1.22
CA THR A 203 9.44 -4.91 1.66
C THR A 203 9.31 -4.85 3.17
N LEU A 204 8.38 -4.04 3.66
CA LEU A 204 8.20 -3.74 5.08
C LEU A 204 6.80 -4.14 5.55
N GLU A 205 6.72 -5.22 6.34
CA GLU A 205 5.50 -5.66 7.00
C GLU A 205 5.60 -5.33 8.50
N ALA A 206 4.70 -4.50 9.01
CA ALA A 206 4.79 -3.98 10.37
C ALA A 206 4.46 -5.03 11.44
N GLY A 207 3.54 -5.94 11.14
CA GLY A 207 2.94 -6.84 12.13
C GLY A 207 1.74 -6.18 12.82
N ASP A 208 1.19 -6.82 13.84
CA ASP A 208 0.14 -6.16 14.64
C ASP A 208 0.77 -5.03 15.48
N GLY A 209 0.04 -3.97 15.77
CA GLY A 209 0.66 -2.88 16.50
C GLY A 209 -0.01 -1.56 16.35
N GLY A 210 0.79 -0.55 16.10
CA GLY A 210 0.42 0.85 16.03
C GLY A 210 1.71 1.56 15.71
N ASP A 211 2.19 1.28 14.53
CA ASP A 211 3.56 1.29 14.09
C ASP A 211 3.91 2.58 13.36
N VAL A 212 5.21 2.78 13.16
CA VAL A 212 5.71 3.85 12.31
C VAL A 212 6.60 3.21 11.26
N VAL A 213 6.17 3.24 10.01
CA VAL A 213 6.88 2.64 8.88
C VAL A 213 7.20 3.73 7.86
N ASP A 214 8.43 3.73 7.37
CA ASP A 214 8.92 4.67 6.37
C ASP A 214 9.81 3.93 5.39
N GLY A 215 9.35 3.81 4.14
CA GLY A 215 10.04 3.11 3.05
C GLY A 215 11.39 3.75 2.77
N GLY A 216 11.37 5.01 2.32
CA GLY A 216 12.56 5.82 2.15
C GLY A 216 12.77 6.22 0.70
N ASP A 217 13.90 5.84 0.11
CA ASP A 217 14.18 6.06 -1.32
C ASP A 217 14.18 4.71 -2.06
N GLY A 218 13.36 4.56 -3.09
CA GLY A 218 13.24 3.34 -3.88
C GLY A 218 11.78 2.94 -3.97
N ARG A 219 11.46 1.80 -4.57
CA ARG A 219 10.07 1.35 -4.76
C ARG A 219 9.70 0.45 -3.61
N ASP A 220 8.99 1.02 -2.64
CA ASP A 220 8.77 0.32 -1.39
C ASP A 220 7.39 -0.32 -1.36
N TYR A 221 7.34 -1.49 -0.75
CA TYR A 221 6.12 -2.17 -0.37
C TYR A 221 5.96 -2.07 1.15
N LEU A 222 4.88 -1.45 1.61
CA LEU A 222 4.56 -1.27 3.02
C LEU A 222 3.19 -1.90 3.36
N ASP A 223 3.14 -2.63 4.46
CA ASP A 223 1.93 -3.20 5.02
C ASP A 223 1.88 -2.92 6.53
N GLY A 224 0.89 -2.12 6.96
CA GLY A 224 0.65 -1.78 8.36
C GLY A 224 -0.02 -2.90 9.15
N SER A 225 -0.64 -3.88 8.49
CA SER A 225 -1.33 -5.01 9.12
C SER A 225 -2.39 -4.55 10.12
N SER A 226 -2.46 -5.07 11.35
CA SER A 226 -3.50 -4.64 12.30
C SER A 226 -2.96 -3.56 13.23
N GLY A 227 -3.64 -2.43 13.40
CA GLY A 227 -3.15 -1.43 14.32
C GLY A 227 -3.76 -0.05 14.16
N SER A 228 -2.92 0.95 14.27
CA SER A 228 -3.26 2.35 14.02
C SER A 228 -1.93 2.96 13.65
N ASP A 229 -1.64 2.88 12.36
CA ASP A 229 -0.30 2.89 11.83
C ASP A 229 -0.02 4.21 11.12
N LEU A 230 1.25 4.61 11.15
CA LEU A 230 1.74 5.74 10.39
C LEU A 230 2.68 5.21 9.31
N LEU A 231 2.23 5.26 8.06
CA LEU A 231 2.94 4.71 6.92
C LEU A 231 3.36 5.84 5.97
N THR A 232 4.62 5.86 5.56
CA THR A 232 5.13 6.80 4.54
C THR A 232 5.97 6.05 3.51
N GLY A 233 5.59 6.14 2.23
CA GLY A 233 6.35 5.49 1.13
C GLY A 233 7.69 6.17 0.93
N GLY A 234 7.67 7.49 0.66
CA GLY A 234 8.87 8.30 0.61
C GLY A 234 9.15 8.82 -0.79
N ARG A 235 10.22 8.37 -1.43
CA ARG A 235 10.53 8.65 -2.83
C ARG A 235 10.54 7.34 -3.57
N GLY A 236 9.69 7.18 -4.56
CA GLY A 236 9.57 5.87 -5.16
C GLY A 236 8.42 5.76 -6.09
N HIS A 237 7.98 4.54 -6.35
CA HIS A 237 6.64 4.26 -6.80
C HIS A 237 6.18 3.20 -5.82
N ASP A 238 5.49 3.63 -4.78
CA ASP A 238 5.34 2.83 -3.57
C ASP A 238 3.97 2.16 -3.55
N THR A 239 3.89 0.98 -2.92
CA THR A 239 2.63 0.28 -2.65
C THR A 239 2.45 0.22 -1.14
N ILE A 240 1.36 0.80 -0.64
CA ILE A 240 1.11 0.92 0.80
C ILE A 240 -0.30 0.43 1.13
N TYR A 241 -0.38 -0.56 2.02
CA TYR A 241 -1.62 -1.02 2.65
C TYR A 241 -1.64 -0.59 4.12
N GLY A 242 -2.65 0.18 4.52
CA GLY A 242 -2.91 0.58 5.91
C GLY A 242 -3.23 -0.63 6.78
N GLY A 243 -4.21 -1.42 6.35
CA GLY A 243 -4.61 -2.66 6.99
C GLY A 243 -5.83 -2.47 7.88
N ASP A 244 -5.92 -3.20 8.98
CA ASP A 244 -7.02 -3.08 9.95
C ASP A 244 -6.69 -2.00 10.99
N GLY A 245 -7.32 -0.84 10.98
CA GLY A 245 -6.89 0.18 11.93
C GLY A 245 -7.55 1.54 11.90
N LEU A 246 -6.79 2.53 12.38
CA LEU A 246 -7.01 3.92 12.07
C LEU A 246 -5.66 4.41 11.61
N ASP A 247 -5.50 4.51 10.31
CA ASP A 247 -4.19 4.60 9.69
C ASP A 247 -4.00 5.97 9.04
N ASP A 248 -2.78 6.49 9.17
CA ASP A 248 -2.30 7.68 8.48
C ASP A 248 -1.31 7.23 7.39
N VAL A 249 -1.75 7.24 6.14
CA VAL A 249 -0.99 6.75 4.97
C VAL A 249 -0.59 7.91 4.06
N LEU A 250 0.71 8.01 3.75
CA LEU A 250 1.28 9.01 2.84
C LEU A 250 2.17 8.34 1.78
N GLY A 251 1.83 8.47 0.49
CA GLY A 251 2.67 7.95 -0.61
C GLY A 251 4.00 8.69 -0.72
N GLY A 252 3.93 10.00 -0.96
CA GLY A 252 5.10 10.86 -0.99
C GLY A 252 5.45 11.35 -2.38
N GLN A 253 6.57 10.91 -2.96
CA GLN A 253 6.95 11.27 -4.32
C GLN A 253 6.89 10.05 -5.24
N GLY A 254 6.06 10.16 -6.26
CA GLY A 254 6.02 9.23 -7.37
C GLY A 254 4.58 8.80 -7.62
N ARG A 255 4.39 7.75 -8.43
CA ARG A 255 3.05 7.26 -8.72
C ARG A 255 2.81 6.11 -7.77
N ASP A 256 2.11 6.40 -6.69
CA ASP A 256 1.95 5.51 -5.55
C ASP A 256 0.59 4.80 -5.62
N HIS A 257 0.52 3.60 -5.07
CA HIS A 257 -0.71 2.85 -4.86
C HIS A 257 -0.97 2.72 -3.37
N LEU A 258 -2.04 3.35 -2.89
CA LEU A 258 -2.34 3.45 -1.47
C LEU A 258 -3.73 2.90 -1.19
N ASP A 259 -3.86 2.05 -0.17
CA ASP A 259 -5.14 1.57 0.34
C ASP A 259 -5.19 1.74 1.86
N GLY A 260 -6.26 2.36 2.36
CA GLY A 260 -6.47 2.58 3.80
C GLY A 260 -6.81 1.31 4.57
N GLY A 261 -7.43 0.31 3.93
CA GLY A 261 -7.88 -0.92 4.57
C GLY A 261 -9.22 -0.76 5.29
N THR A 262 -9.35 -1.32 6.49
CA THR A 262 -10.56 -1.18 7.31
C THR A 262 -10.30 -0.18 8.42
N GLY A 263 -11.15 0.84 8.58
CA GLY A 263 -10.79 1.84 9.57
C GLY A 263 -11.50 3.17 9.47
N THR A 264 -10.82 4.24 9.83
CA THR A 264 -11.32 5.59 9.53
C THR A 264 -10.08 6.37 9.22
N ASP A 265 -9.65 6.23 7.98
CA ASP A 265 -8.26 6.39 7.65
C ASP A 265 -8.01 7.74 7.00
N THR A 266 -6.76 8.15 6.99
CA THR A 266 -6.31 9.32 6.25
C THR A 266 -5.29 8.88 5.23
N VAL A 267 -5.66 8.94 3.94
CA VAL A 267 -4.81 8.46 2.84
C VAL A 267 -4.50 9.61 1.89
N LEU A 268 -3.21 9.87 1.68
CA LEU A 268 -2.71 10.94 0.83
C LEU A 268 -1.68 10.43 -0.17
N GLY A 269 -1.94 10.58 -1.47
CA GLY A 269 -1.01 10.22 -2.55
C GLY A 269 0.30 11.00 -2.48
N GLY A 270 0.21 12.33 -2.59
CA GLY A 270 1.36 13.21 -2.48
C GLY A 270 1.68 13.92 -3.79
N ARG A 271 2.70 13.47 -4.53
CA ARG A 271 3.15 14.11 -5.78
C ARG A 271 3.21 13.08 -6.88
N HIS A 272 2.84 13.53 -8.08
CA HIS A 272 2.60 12.73 -9.29
C HIS A 272 1.25 12.02 -9.22
N ASP A 273 0.96 11.22 -10.25
CA ASP A 273 -0.37 10.67 -10.48
C ASP A 273 -0.56 9.40 -9.63
N ASP A 274 -1.35 9.51 -8.56
CA ASP A 274 -1.51 8.47 -7.54
C ASP A 274 -2.82 7.70 -7.69
N VAL A 275 -2.85 6.45 -7.20
CA VAL A 275 -4.06 5.65 -7.01
C VAL A 275 -4.33 5.49 -5.53
N VAL A 276 -5.38 6.13 -5.03
CA VAL A 276 -5.75 6.19 -3.62
C VAL A 276 -7.07 5.45 -3.39
N SER A 277 -7.11 4.53 -2.43
CA SER A 277 -8.30 3.81 -1.98
C SER A 277 -8.51 4.04 -0.49
N GLY A 278 -9.74 4.38 -0.09
CA GLY A 278 -10.12 4.47 1.32
C GLY A 278 -10.37 3.13 1.98
N GLY A 279 -10.84 2.15 1.20
CA GLY A 279 -11.19 0.84 1.70
C GLY A 279 -12.60 0.81 2.33
N ASP A 280 -12.70 0.40 3.58
CA ASP A 280 -13.96 0.31 4.31
C ASP A 280 -14.07 1.41 5.37
N ASP A 281 -15.33 1.73 5.72
CA ASP A 281 -15.74 2.63 6.78
C ASP A 281 -15.84 4.12 6.43
N GLY A 282 -14.90 5.04 6.68
CA GLY A 282 -15.26 6.45 6.50
C GLY A 282 -14.11 7.40 6.50
N ASP A 283 -13.55 7.60 5.32
CA ASP A 283 -12.14 7.96 5.22
C ASP A 283 -11.92 9.40 4.77
N ARG A 284 -10.69 9.86 4.93
CA ARG A 284 -10.22 11.18 4.53
C ARG A 284 -9.18 11.02 3.43
N LEU A 285 -9.59 11.22 2.19
CA LEU A 285 -8.79 10.88 1.02
C LEU A 285 -8.32 12.12 0.30
N GLY A 286 -7.08 12.10 -0.22
CA GLY A 286 -6.58 13.13 -1.12
C GLY A 286 -5.55 12.56 -2.07
N GLY A 287 -5.70 12.84 -3.37
CA GLY A 287 -4.71 12.44 -4.37
C GLY A 287 -3.40 13.19 -4.14
N GLY A 288 -3.37 14.49 -4.36
CA GLY A 288 -2.14 15.24 -4.16
C GLY A 288 -1.95 16.29 -5.22
N ALA A 289 -0.71 16.42 -5.66
CA ALA A 289 -0.38 17.13 -6.88
C ALA A 289 -0.16 16.11 -7.99
N GLY A 290 -0.96 16.12 -9.05
CA GLY A 290 -0.94 15.07 -10.07
C GLY A 290 -2.35 14.85 -10.59
N ASP A 291 -2.49 14.09 -11.66
CA ASP A 291 -3.81 13.69 -12.15
C ASP A 291 -4.18 12.36 -11.46
N ASP A 292 -4.88 12.43 -10.33
CA ASP A 292 -5.03 11.30 -9.42
C ASP A 292 -6.32 10.47 -9.66
N VAL A 293 -6.30 9.21 -9.25
CA VAL A 293 -7.51 8.37 -9.19
C VAL A 293 -7.81 7.99 -7.74
N ILE A 294 -9.02 8.30 -7.30
CA ILE A 294 -9.46 8.09 -5.92
C ILE A 294 -10.66 7.16 -5.89
N TYR A 295 -10.57 6.05 -5.15
CA TYR A 295 -11.63 5.13 -4.83
C TYR A 295 -12.08 5.38 -3.39
N GLY A 296 -13.31 5.86 -3.20
CA GLY A 296 -13.86 6.15 -1.87
C GLY A 296 -13.96 4.90 -1.01
N GLY A 297 -14.50 3.82 -1.58
CA GLY A 297 -14.75 2.60 -0.84
C GLY A 297 -16.12 2.59 -0.18
N THR A 298 -16.27 1.79 0.88
CA THR A 298 -17.54 1.66 1.58
C THR A 298 -17.68 2.66 2.73
N GLY A 299 -18.92 3.06 3.01
CA GLY A 299 -19.25 4.05 4.02
C GLY A 299 -19.01 5.50 3.56
N PRO A 300 -19.17 6.50 4.45
CA PRO A 300 -19.25 7.90 4.05
C PRO A 300 -17.89 8.63 4.07
N ASP A 301 -17.34 8.88 2.89
CA ASP A 301 -15.98 9.42 2.74
C ASP A 301 -15.93 10.95 2.59
N GLU A 302 -14.78 11.52 2.95
CA GLU A 302 -14.40 12.90 2.73
C GLU A 302 -13.21 12.96 1.76
N VAL A 303 -13.48 13.18 0.48
CA VAL A 303 -12.43 13.35 -0.54
C VAL A 303 -12.08 14.82 -0.70
N LEU A 304 -10.79 15.12 -0.56
CA LEU A 304 -10.20 16.42 -0.75
C LEU A 304 -9.61 16.53 -2.16
N ASP A 305 -10.21 17.40 -2.97
CA ASP A 305 -9.68 17.81 -4.28
C ASP A 305 -8.46 18.72 -4.04
N LEU A 306 -7.27 18.22 -4.38
CA LEU A 306 -6.01 18.93 -4.29
C LEU A 306 -5.67 19.56 -5.66
N ALA A 307 -4.55 19.24 -6.29
CA ALA A 307 -4.10 19.90 -7.51
C ALA A 307 -3.91 18.91 -8.67
N GLY A 308 -4.75 19.03 -9.69
CA GLY A 308 -4.61 18.27 -10.94
C GLY A 308 -5.97 17.80 -11.44
N ASP A 309 -5.99 17.05 -12.54
CA ASP A 309 -7.22 16.58 -13.19
C ASP A 309 -7.69 15.22 -12.62
N ASP A 310 -8.10 15.22 -11.36
CA ASP A 310 -8.43 13.98 -10.63
C ASP A 310 -9.71 13.30 -11.11
N THR A 311 -9.84 11.99 -10.84
CA THR A 311 -11.11 11.26 -10.94
C THR A 311 -11.42 10.54 -9.63
N ALA A 312 -12.58 10.84 -9.04
CA ALA A 312 -13.02 10.21 -7.79
C ALA A 312 -14.23 9.30 -8.03
N TYR A 313 -14.07 8.00 -7.77
CA TYR A 313 -15.08 6.96 -7.76
C TYR A 313 -15.65 6.81 -6.35
N VAL A 314 -16.84 7.37 -6.12
CA VAL A 314 -17.40 7.59 -4.78
C VAL A 314 -18.88 7.21 -4.74
N GLN A 315 -19.38 6.76 -3.59
CA GLN A 315 -20.79 6.56 -3.30
C GLN A 315 -21.56 7.90 -3.23
N THR A 316 -22.86 7.82 -2.97
CA THR A 316 -23.75 9.00 -2.98
C THR A 316 -23.70 9.83 -1.70
N ASP A 317 -23.30 9.21 -0.59
CA ASP A 317 -23.15 9.79 0.73
C ASP A 317 -21.79 10.46 0.95
N ASP A 318 -20.84 10.25 0.04
CA ASP A 318 -19.51 10.85 0.13
C ASP A 318 -19.51 12.33 -0.20
N SER A 319 -18.66 13.03 0.53
CA SER A 319 -18.45 14.45 0.47
C SER A 319 -17.19 14.75 -0.34
N LEU A 320 -17.35 15.50 -1.44
CA LEU A 320 -16.21 16.11 -2.13
C LEU A 320 -16.02 17.51 -1.57
N LEU A 321 -14.88 17.76 -0.91
CA LEU A 321 -14.53 19.07 -0.38
C LEU A 321 -13.89 19.93 -1.47
N GLU A 322 -14.72 20.58 -2.27
CA GLU A 322 -14.27 21.50 -3.32
C GLU A 322 -13.69 22.80 -2.72
N GLN A 323 -12.36 22.90 -2.60
CA GLN A 323 -11.67 24.09 -2.06
C GLN A 323 -11.26 25.13 -3.14
N GLY A 324 -11.61 24.90 -4.42
CA GLY A 324 -11.53 25.91 -5.48
C GLY A 324 -10.56 25.63 -6.62
N PHE A 325 -9.96 24.44 -6.69
CA PHE A 325 -9.12 23.95 -7.78
C PHE A 325 -9.87 22.94 -8.67
N LEU A 326 -11.15 23.20 -8.95
CA LEU A 326 -12.09 22.31 -9.65
C LEU A 326 -11.53 21.61 -10.90
N HIS A 327 -10.92 20.43 -10.76
CA HIS A 327 -10.78 19.47 -11.85
C HIS A 327 -11.06 18.02 -11.43
N THR A 328 -11.52 17.73 -10.20
CA THR A 328 -12.00 16.37 -9.90
C THR A 328 -13.27 16.00 -10.66
N ARG A 329 -13.20 14.95 -11.48
CA ARG A 329 -14.35 14.27 -12.06
C ARG A 329 -14.95 13.30 -11.04
N ARG A 330 -16.11 13.65 -10.48
CA ARG A 330 -16.92 12.69 -9.69
C ARG A 330 -17.55 11.63 -10.59
N VAL A 331 -17.29 10.36 -10.28
CA VAL A 331 -18.00 9.19 -10.78
C VAL A 331 -18.75 8.56 -9.60
N THR A 332 -20.07 8.47 -9.70
CA THR A 332 -20.87 7.82 -8.65
C THR A 332 -20.91 6.31 -8.87
N VAL A 333 -20.49 5.56 -7.86
CA VAL A 333 -20.49 4.08 -7.83
C VAL A 333 -21.53 3.60 -6.84
N ASP A 334 -22.16 2.46 -7.13
CA ASP A 334 -23.12 1.80 -6.23
C ASP A 334 -22.48 0.50 -5.72
N LEU A 335 -22.18 0.45 -4.42
CA LEU A 335 -21.58 -0.71 -3.77
C LEU A 335 -22.63 -1.59 -3.05
N SER A 336 -23.91 -1.20 -3.09
CA SER A 336 -24.95 -1.84 -2.27
C SER A 336 -25.35 -3.25 -2.71
N ASP A 337 -25.00 -3.64 -3.94
CA ASP A 337 -25.29 -4.94 -4.52
C ASP A 337 -24.01 -5.80 -4.70
N LEU A 338 -22.85 -5.36 -4.20
CA LEU A 338 -21.61 -6.12 -4.35
C LEU A 338 -21.63 -7.32 -3.41
N PRO A 339 -21.57 -8.55 -3.95
CA PRO A 339 -21.59 -9.73 -3.12
C PRO A 339 -20.25 -9.81 -2.37
N SER A 340 -20.29 -9.69 -1.05
CA SER A 340 -19.21 -10.04 -0.11
C SER A 340 -18.93 -11.57 -0.09
N GLY A 341 -18.85 -12.17 -1.28
CA GLY A 341 -18.80 -13.61 -1.49
C GLY A 341 -19.18 -14.04 -2.90
N SER A 342 -18.61 -13.37 -3.92
CA SER A 342 -18.71 -13.61 -5.39
C SER A 342 -18.34 -15.03 -5.87
N GLY A 343 -18.24 -16.00 -4.95
CA GLY A 343 -17.63 -17.29 -5.17
C GLY A 343 -16.11 -17.26 -5.23
N ILE A 344 -15.47 -16.12 -4.95
CA ILE A 344 -14.03 -16.04 -4.70
C ILE A 344 -13.77 -16.44 -3.25
N ARG A 345 -12.85 -17.38 -3.06
CA ARG A 345 -12.35 -17.83 -1.76
C ARG A 345 -10.87 -17.50 -1.67
N ILE A 346 -10.43 -16.96 -0.54
CA ILE A 346 -9.03 -16.61 -0.31
C ILE A 346 -8.44 -17.62 0.68
N GLU A 347 -7.22 -18.11 0.42
CA GLU A 347 -6.50 -19.05 1.29
C GLU A 347 -5.02 -18.64 1.43
N GLY A 348 -4.61 -18.23 2.63
CA GLY A 348 -3.23 -17.85 2.96
C GLY A 348 -3.09 -17.49 4.43
N SER A 349 -2.04 -16.74 4.76
CA SER A 349 -1.89 -16.02 6.02
C SER A 349 -3.01 -14.98 6.22
N ASP A 350 -3.17 -14.48 7.45
CA ASP A 350 -4.21 -13.48 7.74
C ASP A 350 -3.86 -12.14 7.07
N GLU A 351 -2.57 -11.80 6.97
CA GLU A 351 -2.03 -10.64 6.27
C GLU A 351 -2.27 -10.75 4.76
N PHE A 352 -1.98 -11.92 4.17
CA PHE A 352 -2.30 -12.18 2.76
C PHE A 352 -3.78 -12.01 2.45
N VAL A 353 -4.65 -12.53 3.33
CA VAL A 353 -6.10 -12.40 3.16
C VAL A 353 -6.52 -10.93 3.16
N GLN A 354 -6.06 -10.14 4.13
CA GLN A 354 -6.37 -8.71 4.23
C GLN A 354 -6.01 -7.95 2.95
N ARG A 355 -4.81 -8.18 2.41
CA ARG A 355 -4.35 -7.51 1.18
C ARG A 355 -5.15 -7.87 -0.06
N VAL A 356 -5.48 -9.14 -0.21
CA VAL A 356 -6.35 -9.58 -1.31
C VAL A 356 -7.76 -9.00 -1.15
N GLU A 357 -8.25 -8.88 0.08
CA GLU A 357 -9.53 -8.23 0.36
C GLU A 357 -9.48 -6.73 0.01
N ALA A 358 -8.39 -6.02 0.31
CA ALA A 358 -8.16 -4.64 -0.11
C ALA A 358 -8.14 -4.47 -1.64
N ASP A 359 -7.41 -5.33 -2.37
CA ASP A 359 -7.43 -5.33 -3.84
C ASP A 359 -8.84 -5.58 -4.40
N LEU A 360 -9.58 -6.53 -3.81
CA LEU A 360 -10.96 -6.81 -4.20
C LEU A 360 -11.91 -5.66 -3.86
N ALA A 361 -11.69 -4.94 -2.75
CA ALA A 361 -12.43 -3.73 -2.36
C ALA A 361 -12.17 -2.58 -3.35
N THR A 362 -10.92 -2.42 -3.80
CA THR A 362 -10.56 -1.49 -4.88
C THR A 362 -11.27 -1.87 -6.19
N LEU A 363 -11.26 -3.15 -6.60
CA LEU A 363 -12.02 -3.61 -7.77
C LEU A 363 -13.54 -3.39 -7.62
N ALA A 364 -14.07 -3.59 -6.43
CA ALA A 364 -15.46 -3.31 -6.09
C ALA A 364 -15.83 -1.83 -6.27
N SER A 365 -14.90 -0.93 -5.96
CA SER A 365 -15.03 0.52 -6.13
C SER A 365 -14.82 0.99 -7.58
N SER A 366 -14.25 0.13 -8.42
CA SER A 366 -13.99 0.37 -9.85
C SER A 366 -15.17 -0.04 -10.75
N PRO A 367 -15.76 0.83 -11.60
CA PRO A 367 -16.74 0.41 -12.59
C PRO A 367 -16.29 -0.72 -13.54
N VAL A 368 -15.00 -0.76 -13.88
CA VAL A 368 -14.37 -1.88 -14.60
C VAL A 368 -14.30 -3.13 -13.73
N GLY A 369 -13.79 -3.03 -12.50
CA GLY A 369 -13.70 -4.14 -11.56
C GLY A 369 -15.07 -4.72 -11.19
N GLN A 370 -16.10 -3.90 -11.00
CA GLN A 370 -17.48 -4.35 -10.78
C GLN A 370 -18.01 -5.23 -11.91
N GLN A 371 -17.68 -4.91 -13.17
CA GLN A 371 -18.06 -5.76 -14.30
C GLN A 371 -17.38 -7.12 -14.21
N MET A 372 -16.09 -7.15 -13.87
CA MET A 372 -15.32 -8.38 -13.68
C MET A 372 -15.88 -9.23 -12.52
N LEU A 373 -16.09 -8.63 -11.34
CA LEU A 373 -16.63 -9.31 -10.16
C LEU A 373 -18.05 -9.84 -10.41
N ALA A 374 -18.89 -9.10 -11.13
CA ALA A 374 -20.22 -9.56 -11.54
C ALA A 374 -20.15 -10.75 -12.52
N ALA A 375 -19.16 -10.78 -13.41
CA ALA A 375 -18.93 -11.91 -14.29
C ALA A 375 -18.47 -13.16 -13.50
N MET A 376 -17.62 -13.00 -12.49
CA MET A 376 -17.25 -14.10 -11.58
C MET A 376 -18.47 -14.66 -10.83
N ASP A 377 -19.37 -13.81 -10.36
CA ASP A 377 -20.61 -14.24 -9.70
C ASP A 377 -21.57 -14.97 -10.69
N ASP A 378 -21.67 -14.50 -11.94
CA ASP A 378 -22.47 -15.22 -12.95
C ASP A 378 -21.89 -16.61 -13.25
N ILE A 379 -20.56 -16.73 -13.39
CA ILE A 379 -19.88 -18.04 -13.54
C ILE A 379 -20.13 -18.92 -12.30
N HIS A 380 -20.11 -18.33 -11.09
CA HIS A 380 -20.43 -19.02 -9.84
C HIS A 380 -21.80 -19.69 -9.88
N GLU A 381 -22.83 -18.91 -10.22
CA GLU A 381 -24.21 -19.36 -10.17
C GLU A 381 -24.50 -20.38 -11.28
N GLN A 382 -23.87 -20.24 -12.45
CA GLN A 382 -23.90 -21.24 -13.51
C GLN A 382 -23.30 -22.58 -13.06
N THR A 383 -22.13 -22.56 -12.41
CA THR A 383 -21.42 -23.77 -11.98
C THR A 383 -22.11 -24.45 -10.79
N LYS A 384 -22.65 -23.69 -9.83
CA LYS A 384 -23.53 -24.19 -8.75
C LYS A 384 -24.75 -24.94 -9.30
N ALA A 385 -25.40 -24.39 -10.32
CA ALA A 385 -26.58 -25.02 -10.94
C ALA A 385 -26.24 -26.39 -11.56
N ILE A 386 -25.05 -26.53 -12.14
CA ILE A 386 -24.56 -27.79 -12.73
C ILE A 386 -24.14 -28.78 -11.63
N ALA A 387 -23.45 -28.33 -10.58
CA ALA A 387 -23.00 -29.16 -9.46
C ALA A 387 -24.19 -29.74 -8.67
N ALA A 388 -25.29 -29.00 -8.53
CA ALA A 388 -26.52 -29.47 -7.91
C ALA A 388 -27.17 -30.67 -8.64
N ASP A 389 -26.97 -30.77 -9.97
CA ASP A 389 -27.55 -31.81 -10.81
C ASP A 389 -26.67 -33.09 -10.91
N TRP A 390 -25.39 -33.04 -10.51
CA TRP A 390 -24.46 -34.18 -10.65
C TRP A 390 -23.56 -34.43 -9.42
N PRO A 391 -24.08 -34.94 -8.28
CA PRO A 391 -23.32 -34.94 -7.02
C PRO A 391 -22.20 -35.98 -6.92
N VAL A 392 -22.05 -36.90 -7.87
CA VAL A 392 -21.15 -38.06 -7.72
C VAL A 392 -20.62 -38.55 -9.07
N LEU A 393 -19.50 -38.03 -9.56
CA LEU A 393 -18.55 -38.74 -10.44
C LEU A 393 -17.27 -37.92 -10.58
N GLY A 394 -16.18 -38.43 -10.00
CA GLY A 394 -15.01 -37.64 -9.63
C GLY A 394 -14.19 -37.06 -10.77
N GLY A 395 -13.55 -35.93 -10.46
CA GLY A 395 -12.37 -35.46 -11.16
C GLY A 395 -12.12 -33.97 -11.02
N ILE A 396 -13.13 -33.15 -11.30
CA ILE A 396 -13.05 -31.69 -11.20
C ILE A 396 -14.38 -31.24 -10.61
N ALA A 397 -14.37 -30.97 -9.32
CA ALA A 397 -15.53 -30.42 -8.62
C ALA A 397 -15.27 -28.92 -8.51
N TYR A 398 -16.09 -28.10 -9.17
CA TYR A 398 -16.41 -26.80 -8.59
C TYR A 398 -17.01 -27.14 -7.21
N GLN A 399 -16.21 -27.02 -6.15
CA GLN A 399 -16.58 -27.44 -4.78
C GLN A 399 -17.54 -26.45 -4.11
N GLY A 400 -18.28 -25.67 -4.90
CA GLY A 400 -19.12 -24.58 -4.42
C GLY A 400 -18.49 -23.20 -4.51
N ASP A 401 -17.21 -23.09 -4.91
CA ASP A 401 -16.45 -21.84 -5.10
C ASP A 401 -16.13 -21.65 -6.61
N THR A 402 -16.20 -20.41 -7.13
CA THR A 402 -15.91 -20.03 -8.53
C THR A 402 -14.43 -19.92 -8.80
N VAL A 403 -13.68 -19.33 -7.87
CA VAL A 403 -12.25 -19.02 -7.93
C VAL A 403 -11.68 -19.15 -6.51
N VAL A 404 -10.49 -19.71 -6.38
CA VAL A 404 -9.72 -19.77 -5.13
C VAL A 404 -8.45 -18.97 -5.37
N ILE A 405 -8.27 -17.87 -4.65
CA ILE A 405 -7.02 -17.12 -4.62
C ILE A 405 -6.19 -17.70 -3.49
N ARG A 406 -4.99 -18.21 -3.80
CA ARG A 406 -4.10 -18.84 -2.84
C ARG A 406 -2.79 -18.08 -2.76
N GLU A 407 -2.32 -17.89 -1.54
CA GLU A 407 -0.99 -17.32 -1.28
C GLU A 407 0.11 -18.12 -1.97
N TYR A 408 0.99 -17.39 -2.65
CA TYR A 408 2.13 -17.92 -3.38
C TYR A 408 3.43 -17.39 -2.81
N ASP A 409 4.02 -18.16 -1.91
CA ASP A 409 5.28 -17.82 -1.26
C ASP A 409 6.46 -18.52 -1.98
N GLU A 410 6.86 -17.99 -3.15
CA GLU A 410 8.15 -18.32 -3.76
C GLU A 410 9.05 -17.08 -3.83
N PRO A 411 10.19 -17.05 -3.10
CA PRO A 411 11.07 -15.88 -2.97
C PRO A 411 11.67 -15.31 -4.28
N ASN A 412 11.55 -16.04 -5.40
CA ASN A 412 12.00 -15.60 -6.73
C ASN A 412 10.89 -15.74 -7.78
N GLY A 413 9.64 -15.86 -7.35
CA GLY A 413 8.46 -15.94 -8.20
C GLY A 413 7.96 -14.55 -8.61
N GLY A 414 7.06 -14.50 -9.59
CA GLY A 414 6.26 -13.31 -9.83
C GLY A 414 5.03 -13.27 -8.91
N ALA A 415 4.34 -12.13 -8.92
CA ALA A 415 3.08 -11.82 -8.26
C ALA A 415 1.95 -12.83 -8.54
N SER A 416 2.06 -13.59 -9.63
CA SER A 416 1.17 -14.71 -9.91
C SER A 416 1.91 -15.89 -10.54
N TYR A 417 1.45 -17.11 -10.27
CA TYR A 417 1.92 -18.33 -10.92
C TYR A 417 0.75 -19.22 -11.32
N GLN A 418 0.65 -19.57 -12.61
CA GLN A 418 -0.25 -20.63 -13.06
C GLN A 418 0.55 -21.90 -13.38
N ASP A 419 0.23 -23.00 -12.68
CA ASP A 419 0.89 -24.28 -12.94
C ASP A 419 0.46 -24.83 -14.32
N TYR A 420 1.40 -24.90 -15.26
CA TYR A 420 1.21 -25.42 -16.62
C TYR A 420 0.71 -26.89 -16.70
N TRP A 421 0.58 -27.59 -15.57
CA TRP A 421 -0.02 -28.92 -15.50
C TRP A 421 -1.49 -28.94 -15.06
N LEU A 422 -2.04 -27.77 -14.72
CA LEU A 422 -3.39 -27.56 -14.18
C LEU A 422 -4.21 -26.51 -14.97
N TRP A 423 -4.11 -26.49 -16.30
CA TRP A 423 -4.84 -25.62 -17.27
C TRP A 423 -6.40 -25.62 -17.19
N ARG A 424 -7.01 -26.04 -16.08
CA ARG A 424 -8.45 -26.17 -15.83
C ARG A 424 -8.80 -26.09 -14.34
N THR A 425 -8.05 -25.32 -13.54
CA THR A 425 -8.39 -25.08 -12.13
C THR A 425 -8.96 -23.69 -11.97
N ASN A 426 -9.92 -23.57 -11.07
CA ASN A 426 -10.46 -22.32 -10.59
C ASN A 426 -9.54 -21.69 -9.55
N GLU A 427 -8.22 -21.68 -9.78
CA GLU A 427 -7.22 -21.28 -8.77
C GLU A 427 -6.29 -20.21 -9.36
N ILE A 428 -6.10 -19.14 -8.60
CA ILE A 428 -5.12 -18.08 -8.85
C ILE A 428 -4.10 -18.18 -7.71
N SER A 429 -2.83 -18.42 -8.03
CA SER A 429 -1.75 -18.26 -7.05
C SER A 429 -1.25 -16.82 -7.13
N TYR A 430 -1.26 -16.10 -6.01
CA TYR A 430 -1.07 -14.65 -5.96
C TYR A 430 -0.14 -14.24 -4.82
N ASN A 431 0.66 -13.20 -5.04
CA ASN A 431 1.48 -12.56 -4.02
C ASN A 431 1.51 -11.03 -4.25
N PRO A 432 0.77 -10.24 -3.46
CA PRO A 432 0.71 -8.78 -3.63
C PRO A 432 2.00 -8.05 -3.23
N SER A 433 2.93 -8.69 -2.50
CA SER A 433 4.23 -8.09 -2.19
C SER A 433 5.24 -8.17 -3.33
N HIS A 434 4.87 -8.80 -4.45
CA HIS A 434 5.64 -8.81 -5.68
C HIS A 434 4.89 -8.01 -6.76
N ASP A 435 5.60 -7.18 -7.51
CA ASP A 435 5.03 -6.30 -8.55
C ASP A 435 5.28 -6.80 -9.99
N THR A 436 5.84 -8.01 -10.15
CA THR A 436 6.21 -8.60 -11.46
C THR A 436 5.42 -9.88 -11.78
N MET A 437 4.83 -10.03 -12.98
CA MET A 437 4.21 -11.31 -13.41
C MET A 437 5.26 -12.38 -13.78
N TYR A 438 5.04 -13.66 -13.44
CA TYR A 438 5.98 -14.76 -13.70
C TYR A 438 6.19 -15.00 -15.20
N GLY A 439 7.43 -14.90 -15.69
CA GLY A 439 7.79 -15.21 -17.09
C GLY A 439 8.72 -14.22 -17.79
N SER A 440 9.03 -13.08 -17.17
CA SER A 440 10.03 -12.13 -17.66
C SER A 440 11.39 -12.39 -16.99
N THR A 441 12.44 -12.55 -17.79
CA THR A 441 13.80 -12.70 -17.28
C THR A 441 14.30 -11.37 -16.71
N PHE A 442 14.67 -11.37 -15.43
CA PHE A 442 15.47 -10.35 -14.76
C PHE A 442 16.72 -9.99 -15.59
N ASP A 443 16.82 -8.73 -16.05
CA ASP A 443 18.06 -8.11 -16.52
C ASP A 443 18.38 -6.91 -15.61
N PRO A 444 19.36 -7.02 -14.71
CA PRO A 444 19.71 -5.96 -13.76
C PRO A 444 20.40 -4.74 -14.41
N ASP A 445 20.68 -4.76 -15.72
CA ASP A 445 21.43 -3.70 -16.41
C ASP A 445 20.58 -2.78 -17.33
N ASP A 446 19.26 -2.95 -17.46
CA ASP A 446 18.42 -2.14 -18.37
C ASP A 446 17.49 -1.13 -17.66
N VAL A 447 17.98 0.11 -17.55
CA VAL A 447 17.24 1.31 -17.11
C VAL A 447 16.70 2.13 -18.29
N SER A 448 16.38 1.52 -19.44
CA SER A 448 16.07 2.30 -20.65
C SER A 448 14.98 1.82 -21.62
N SER A 449 14.04 0.97 -21.20
CA SER A 449 12.80 0.73 -21.98
C SER A 449 11.59 1.41 -21.32
N THR A 450 10.77 2.07 -22.14
CA THR A 450 9.72 3.02 -21.75
C THR A 450 8.42 2.37 -21.25
N VAL A 451 8.45 1.10 -20.82
CA VAL A 451 7.41 0.45 -20.02
C VAL A 451 8.12 -0.50 -19.06
N ASN A 452 8.41 -0.02 -17.85
CA ASN A 452 9.02 -0.86 -16.83
C ASN A 452 7.93 -1.78 -16.28
N TRP A 453 8.13 -3.10 -16.36
CA TRP A 453 7.22 -4.13 -15.85
C TRP A 453 6.92 -4.02 -14.35
N ARG A 454 7.72 -3.23 -13.64
CA ARG A 454 7.71 -2.97 -12.19
C ARG A 454 6.75 -1.86 -11.76
N GLU A 455 5.70 -1.59 -12.54
CA GLU A 455 4.75 -0.48 -12.28
C GLU A 455 3.32 -0.96 -12.50
N VAL A 456 3.00 -2.07 -11.86
CA VAL A 456 1.67 -2.67 -11.92
C VAL A 456 1.15 -2.77 -10.49
N PRO A 457 0.19 -1.91 -10.10
CA PRO A 457 -0.48 -2.06 -8.82
C PRO A 457 -0.99 -3.50 -8.65
N PRO A 458 -0.87 -4.12 -7.46
CA PRO A 458 -1.26 -5.52 -7.25
C PRO A 458 -2.69 -5.80 -7.75
N VAL A 459 -3.64 -4.89 -7.50
CA VAL A 459 -5.01 -4.94 -8.02
C VAL A 459 -5.12 -5.10 -9.55
N VAL A 460 -4.19 -4.54 -10.32
CA VAL A 460 -4.14 -4.70 -11.80
C VAL A 460 -3.65 -6.09 -12.19
N ILE A 461 -2.71 -6.66 -11.41
CA ILE A 461 -2.27 -8.06 -11.58
C ILE A 461 -3.44 -8.99 -11.27
N LEU A 462 -4.18 -8.74 -10.18
CA LEU A 462 -5.36 -9.51 -9.83
C LEU A 462 -6.42 -9.46 -10.95
N GLN A 463 -6.68 -8.27 -11.52
CA GLN A 463 -7.59 -8.11 -12.66
C GLN A 463 -7.15 -8.94 -13.88
N HIS A 464 -5.86 -8.99 -14.20
CA HIS A 464 -5.33 -9.81 -15.29
C HIS A 464 -5.61 -11.31 -15.04
N GLU A 465 -5.37 -11.79 -13.83
CA GLU A 465 -5.67 -13.20 -13.49
C GLU A 465 -7.17 -13.50 -13.51
N LEU A 466 -8.02 -12.55 -13.12
CA LEU A 466 -9.47 -12.66 -13.27
C LEU A 466 -9.92 -12.66 -14.73
N ALA A 467 -9.21 -11.97 -15.63
CA ALA A 467 -9.48 -12.00 -17.07
C ALA A 467 -9.29 -13.42 -17.65
N HIS A 468 -8.27 -14.15 -17.19
CA HIS A 468 -8.10 -15.57 -17.53
C HIS A 468 -9.28 -16.42 -17.03
N GLN A 469 -9.77 -16.17 -15.82
CA GLN A 469 -10.96 -16.88 -15.29
C GLN A 469 -12.23 -16.53 -16.06
N PHE A 470 -12.37 -15.28 -16.50
CA PHE A 470 -13.46 -14.83 -17.37
C PHE A 470 -13.45 -15.62 -18.69
N ASP A 471 -12.30 -15.66 -19.37
CA ASP A 471 -12.16 -16.34 -20.65
C ASP A 471 -12.41 -17.84 -20.56
N TYR A 472 -11.98 -18.45 -19.46
CA TYR A 472 -12.27 -19.85 -19.18
C TYR A 472 -13.76 -20.09 -18.90
N GLY A 473 -14.39 -19.24 -18.08
CA GLY A 473 -15.79 -19.37 -17.67
C GLY A 473 -16.78 -19.19 -18.83
N TYR A 474 -16.49 -18.28 -19.76
CA TYR A 474 -17.33 -18.01 -20.94
C TYR A 474 -16.89 -18.71 -22.22
N GLU A 475 -15.81 -19.50 -22.17
CA GLU A 475 -15.21 -20.18 -23.32
C GLU A 475 -14.79 -19.22 -24.45
N THR A 476 -14.26 -18.04 -24.10
CA THR A 476 -13.86 -16.96 -25.04
C THR A 476 -12.36 -16.94 -25.37
N SER A 477 -11.54 -17.71 -24.65
CA SER A 477 -10.09 -17.81 -24.89
C SER A 477 -9.72 -18.14 -26.35
N ALA A 478 -8.88 -17.33 -26.99
CA ALA A 478 -8.35 -17.63 -28.31
C ALA A 478 -7.21 -18.64 -28.24
N PRO A 479 -7.26 -19.67 -29.11
CA PRO A 479 -6.19 -20.64 -29.18
C PRO A 479 -4.96 -20.09 -29.89
N GLY A 480 -3.81 -20.66 -29.55
CA GLY A 480 -2.57 -20.49 -30.30
C GLY A 480 -1.67 -19.41 -29.74
N THR A 481 -0.76 -18.94 -30.58
CA THR A 481 0.25 -17.94 -30.21
C THR A 481 0.26 -16.85 -31.26
N TYR A 482 0.51 -15.62 -30.81
CA TYR A 482 0.61 -14.45 -31.66
C TYR A 482 1.79 -14.56 -32.63
N GLY A 483 1.53 -14.28 -33.91
CA GLY A 483 2.51 -14.32 -34.98
C GLY A 483 2.99 -12.93 -35.45
N GLY A 484 2.47 -11.85 -34.85
CA GLY A 484 2.84 -10.47 -35.18
C GLY A 484 4.26 -10.10 -34.76
N ALA A 485 4.72 -8.95 -35.27
CA ALA A 485 6.12 -8.53 -35.14
C ALA A 485 6.49 -7.99 -33.76
N ASP A 486 5.50 -7.51 -32.99
CA ASP A 486 5.73 -6.76 -31.75
C ASP A 486 5.85 -7.68 -30.52
N ASP A 487 5.47 -8.97 -30.62
CA ASP A 487 5.56 -9.99 -29.54
C ASP A 487 5.44 -11.44 -30.07
N PRO A 488 6.26 -11.88 -31.05
CA PRO A 488 6.05 -13.17 -31.69
C PRO A 488 6.21 -14.34 -30.71
N GLY A 489 5.21 -15.21 -30.64
CA GLY A 489 5.21 -16.44 -29.84
C GLY A 489 4.52 -16.32 -28.48
N VAL A 490 4.06 -15.14 -28.09
CA VAL A 490 3.23 -14.95 -26.88
C VAL A 490 1.90 -15.69 -27.05
N PRO A 491 1.43 -16.45 -26.05
CA PRO A 491 0.11 -17.07 -26.07
C PRO A 491 -1.02 -16.06 -26.30
N ASN A 492 -2.05 -16.42 -27.08
CA ASN A 492 -3.12 -15.48 -27.41
C ASN A 492 -4.01 -15.14 -26.20
N ASP A 493 -4.22 -16.11 -25.30
CA ASP A 493 -4.90 -15.94 -24.00
C ASP A 493 -4.22 -14.89 -23.11
N GLU A 494 -2.89 -14.88 -23.06
CA GLU A 494 -2.15 -13.85 -22.35
C GLU A 494 -2.31 -12.46 -22.96
N ARG A 495 -2.37 -12.35 -24.30
CA ARG A 495 -2.65 -11.08 -24.97
C ARG A 495 -4.09 -10.61 -24.74
N GLU A 496 -5.03 -11.55 -24.71
CA GLU A 496 -6.44 -11.28 -24.41
C GLU A 496 -6.61 -10.71 -23.01
N ALA A 497 -6.03 -11.36 -22.00
CA ALA A 497 -6.07 -10.90 -20.60
C ALA A 497 -5.50 -9.48 -20.45
N VAL A 498 -4.44 -9.15 -21.19
CA VAL A 498 -3.90 -7.77 -21.22
C VAL A 498 -4.82 -6.79 -21.97
N GLY A 499 -5.56 -7.25 -22.97
CA GLY A 499 -6.33 -6.40 -23.89
C GLY A 499 -5.50 -5.92 -25.08
N LEU A 500 -4.60 -6.77 -25.58
CA LEU A 500 -3.81 -6.54 -26.78
C LEU A 500 -4.46 -7.18 -28.03
N PRO A 501 -4.32 -6.55 -29.22
CA PRO A 501 -4.81 -7.15 -30.46
C PRO A 501 -4.14 -8.49 -30.80
N LEU A 502 -4.90 -9.38 -31.43
CA LEU A 502 -4.45 -10.65 -32.00
C LEU A 502 -3.98 -10.49 -33.46
N ASP A 503 -3.64 -11.60 -34.12
CA ASP A 503 -3.05 -11.62 -35.49
C ASP A 503 -3.96 -10.99 -36.57
N ASP A 504 -5.26 -10.95 -36.35
CA ASP A 504 -6.24 -10.30 -37.23
C ASP A 504 -6.40 -8.80 -36.96
N GLY A 505 -5.75 -8.29 -35.91
CA GLY A 505 -5.70 -6.88 -35.54
C GLY A 505 -6.85 -6.42 -34.64
N ASP A 506 -7.72 -7.33 -34.21
CA ASP A 506 -8.83 -7.06 -33.29
C ASP A 506 -8.57 -7.75 -31.93
N LEU A 507 -9.33 -7.36 -30.91
CA LEU A 507 -9.47 -8.18 -29.69
C LEU A 507 -10.26 -9.44 -30.03
N ALA A 508 -10.10 -10.46 -29.21
CA ALA A 508 -10.81 -11.72 -29.39
C ALA A 508 -12.33 -11.56 -29.37
N ASP A 509 -12.98 -12.29 -30.26
CA ASP A 509 -14.44 -12.33 -30.34
C ASP A 509 -15.02 -12.84 -29.02
N GLY A 510 -15.63 -11.93 -28.24
CA GLY A 510 -16.32 -12.28 -26.99
C GLY A 510 -15.58 -11.85 -25.71
N HIS A 511 -14.38 -11.29 -25.82
CA HIS A 511 -13.66 -10.70 -24.69
C HIS A 511 -13.64 -9.16 -24.80
N PRO A 512 -14.51 -8.43 -24.08
CA PRO A 512 -14.56 -6.97 -24.13
C PRO A 512 -13.36 -6.36 -23.41
N PHE A 513 -12.84 -5.24 -23.94
CA PHE A 513 -11.69 -4.52 -23.38
C PHE A 513 -11.83 -4.17 -21.88
N THR A 514 -13.04 -3.92 -21.41
CA THR A 514 -13.32 -3.63 -19.99
C THR A 514 -13.05 -4.80 -19.05
N TYR A 515 -12.84 -6.02 -19.54
CA TYR A 515 -12.49 -7.18 -18.72
C TYR A 515 -10.98 -7.47 -18.72
N THR A 516 -10.18 -6.58 -19.28
CA THR A 516 -8.73 -6.77 -19.46
C THR A 516 -7.91 -5.92 -18.50
N GLU A 517 -6.63 -6.26 -18.34
CA GLU A 517 -5.64 -5.43 -17.61
C GLU A 517 -5.70 -3.98 -18.09
N ASN A 518 -5.60 -3.76 -19.41
CA ASN A 518 -5.63 -2.42 -19.99
C ASN A 518 -6.97 -1.69 -19.80
N GLY A 519 -8.06 -2.42 -19.64
CA GLY A 519 -9.35 -1.84 -19.28
C GLY A 519 -9.31 -1.18 -17.91
N LEU A 520 -8.71 -1.85 -16.92
CA LEU A 520 -8.56 -1.30 -15.58
C LEU A 520 -7.48 -0.21 -15.53
N ARG A 521 -6.35 -0.40 -16.23
CA ARG A 521 -5.31 0.63 -16.35
C ARG A 521 -5.85 1.94 -16.91
N GLU A 522 -6.67 1.88 -17.97
CA GLU A 522 -7.31 3.09 -18.52
C GLU A 522 -8.20 3.79 -17.50
N GLU A 523 -8.91 3.04 -16.64
CA GLU A 523 -9.74 3.61 -15.58
C GLU A 523 -8.92 4.25 -14.46
N MET A 524 -7.82 3.61 -14.07
CA MET A 524 -6.87 4.05 -13.05
C MET A 524 -5.92 5.16 -13.54
N GLY A 525 -6.06 5.64 -14.78
CA GLY A 525 -5.16 6.64 -15.35
C GLY A 525 -3.74 6.11 -15.64
N LEU A 526 -3.52 4.81 -15.52
CA LEU A 526 -2.23 4.17 -15.74
C LEU A 526 -1.92 4.04 -17.24
N PRO A 527 -0.64 4.15 -17.64
CA PRO A 527 -0.25 3.86 -19.02
C PRO A 527 -0.67 2.45 -19.43
N PRO A 528 -1.32 2.26 -20.60
CA PRO A 528 -1.69 0.93 -21.06
C PRO A 528 -0.45 0.13 -21.45
N ARG A 529 -0.48 -1.17 -21.16
CA ARG A 529 0.49 -2.15 -21.60
C ARG A 529 0.39 -2.33 -23.11
N GLY A 530 1.48 -2.05 -23.83
CA GLY A 530 1.55 -2.07 -25.29
C GLY A 530 2.09 -3.37 -25.90
N SER A 531 2.77 -4.18 -25.09
CA SER A 531 3.40 -5.47 -25.46
C SER A 531 3.25 -6.46 -24.31
N TYR A 532 3.49 -7.75 -24.53
CA TYR A 532 3.53 -8.74 -23.45
C TYR A 532 4.97 -9.05 -23.01
N GLY A 533 5.95 -8.96 -23.93
CA GLY A 533 7.36 -9.08 -23.64
C GLY A 533 8.11 -7.81 -24.00
N ASP A 534 8.46 -6.97 -23.03
CA ASP A 534 9.41 -5.88 -23.22
C ASP A 534 10.82 -6.48 -23.16
N THR A 535 11.06 -7.38 -24.11
CA THR A 535 12.37 -7.88 -24.54
C THR A 535 12.39 -7.88 -26.07
N ALA A 536 12.02 -6.76 -26.70
CA ALA A 536 12.42 -6.52 -28.08
C ALA A 536 13.81 -5.83 -28.07
N PRO A 537 14.82 -6.38 -28.77
CA PRO A 537 16.24 -6.06 -28.61
C PRO A 537 16.72 -4.70 -29.13
#